data_AF-A0A7C8EBN8-F1
#
_entry.id   AF-A0A7C8EBN8-F1
#
_cell.length_a   1.000
_cell.length_b   1.000
_cell.length_c   1.000
_cell.angle_alpha   90.00
_cell.angle_beta   90.00
_cell.angle_gamma   90.00
#
_symmetry.space_group_name_H-M   'P 1'
#
loop_
_entity.id
_entity.type
_entity.pdbx_description
1 polymer ?
#
loop_
_entity_poly.entity_id
_entity_poly.type
_entity_poly.pdbx_seq_one_letter_code
_entity_poly.pdbx_strand_id
1 'polypeptide(L)' 'MKFQVEKASLVQVLQRIQSATEKKTTMPILNNCLIKAAEDGAVEFSATDLELNLDKNRSAGKD' A
#
# COMPACT_ATOMS: atom_id res chain seq x y z
N MET A 1 9.45 16.04 4.39
CA MET A 1 8.72 15.66 3.16
C MET A 1 7.68 16.74 2.85
N LYS A 2 7.58 17.19 1.59
CA LYS A 2 6.56 18.14 1.11
C LYS A 2 6.25 17.80 -0.35
N PHE A 3 4.99 17.56 -0.69
CA PHE A 3 4.54 17.31 -2.06
C PHE A 3 3.17 17.95 -2.27
N GLN A 4 2.76 18.09 -3.52
CA GLN A 4 1.45 18.60 -3.90
C GLN A 4 0.81 17.65 -4.91
N VAL A 5 -0.46 17.34 -4.71
CA VAL A 5 -1.22 16.38 -5.51
C VAL A 5 -2.66 16.89 -5.65
N GLU A 6 -3.33 16.50 -6.73
CA GLU A 6 -4.76 16.75 -6.86
C GLU A 6 -5.56 16.02 -5.79
N LYS A 7 -6.54 16.72 -5.20
CA LYS A 7 -7.40 16.16 -4.15
C LYS A 7 -8.11 14.89 -4.60
N ALA A 8 -8.64 14.86 -5.83
CA ALA A 8 -9.38 13.71 -6.35
C ALA A 8 -8.50 12.45 -6.40
N SER A 9 -7.28 12.58 -6.92
CA SER A 9 -6.31 11.49 -7.00
C SER A 9 -5.93 10.97 -5.62
N LEU A 10 -5.68 11.86 -4.66
CA LEU A 10 -5.36 11.46 -3.28
C LEU A 10 -6.53 10.73 -2.61
N VAL A 11 -7.76 11.22 -2.78
CA VAL A 11 -8.96 10.58 -2.22
C VAL A 11 -9.13 9.16 -2.76
N GLN A 12 -8.93 8.95 -4.07
CA GLN A 12 -9.02 7.61 -4.67
C GLN A 12 -7.98 6.63 -4.10
N VAL A 13 -6.74 7.08 -3.89
CA VAL A 13 -5.68 6.26 -3.27
C VAL A 13 -6.04 5.91 -1.83
N LEU A 14 -6.48 6.90 -1.04
CA LEU A 14 -6.87 6.67 0.36
C LEU A 14 -8.07 5.73 0.50
N GLN A 15 -9.05 5.77 -0.42
CA GLN A 15 -10.17 4.84 -0.44
C GLN A 15 -9.73 3.39 -0.70
N ARG A 16 -8.75 3.19 -1.59
CA ARG A 16 -8.16 1.86 -1.85
C ARG A 16 -7.44 1.33 -0.62
N ILE A 17 -6.65 2.19 0.04
CA ILE A 17 -5.94 1.86 1.29
C ILE A 17 -6.92 1.45 2.38
N GLN A 18 -8.00 2.22 2.59
CA GLN A 18 -9.02 1.89 3.60
C GLN A 18 -9.73 0.56 3.32
N SER A 19 -9.80 0.13 2.06
CA SER A 19 -10.40 -1.15 1.68
C SER A 19 -9.42 -2.32 1.85
N ALA A 20 -8.11 -2.05 1.83
CA ALA A 20 -7.03 -3.04 1.93
C ALA A 20 -6.51 -3.23 3.37
N THR A 21 -7.05 -2.50 4.35
CA THR A 21 -6.71 -2.65 5.76
C THR A 21 -7.94 -3.08 6.56
N GLU A 22 -7.73 -3.99 7.51
CA GLU A 22 -8.83 -4.52 8.30
C GLU A 22 -9.11 -3.68 9.54
N LYS A 23 -10.33 -3.14 9.65
CA LYS A 23 -10.73 -2.20 10.72
C LYS A 23 -10.77 -2.81 12.13
N LYS A 24 -10.61 -4.13 12.25
CA LYS A 24 -10.72 -4.89 13.51
C LYS A 24 -9.39 -5.51 13.97
N THR A 25 -8.27 -5.05 13.41
CA THR A 25 -6.95 -5.53 13.83
C THR A 25 -6.60 -5.07 15.25
N THR A 26 -6.01 -5.97 16.04
CA THR A 26 -5.44 -5.65 17.36
C THR A 26 -4.10 -4.94 17.27
N MET A 27 -3.54 -4.80 16.05
CA MET A 27 -2.27 -4.14 15.77
C MET A 27 -2.49 -2.71 15.25
N PRO A 28 -2.38 -1.66 16.10
CA PRO A 28 -2.73 -0.30 15.71
C PRO A 28 -1.89 0.27 14.56
N ILE A 29 -0.67 -0.24 14.35
CA ILE A 29 0.21 0.20 13.26
C ILE A 29 -0.39 -0.07 11.88
N LEU A 30 -1.20 -1.12 11.74
CA LEU A 30 -1.86 -1.50 10.48
C LEU A 30 -3.06 -0.60 10.13
N ASN A 31 -3.48 0.29 11.04
CA ASN A 31 -4.47 1.32 10.75
C ASN A 31 -3.88 2.50 9.95
N ASN A 32 -2.56 2.55 9.79
CA ASN A 32 -1.85 3.59 9.05
C ASN A 32 -1.43 3.09 7.66
N CYS A 33 -1.02 4.03 6.81
CA CYS A 33 -0.32 3.73 5.57
C CYS A 33 1.11 4.26 5.62
N LEU A 34 2.00 3.56 4.93
CA LEU A 34 3.34 4.03 4.65
C LEU A 34 3.28 5.03 3.48
N ILE A 35 3.82 6.22 3.70
CA ILE A 35 4.07 7.20 2.64
C ILE A 35 5.57 7.33 2.46
N LYS A 36 6.07 7.02 1.27
CA LYS A 36 7.49 7.07 0.94
C LYS A 36 7.73 8.02 -0.22
N ALA A 37 8.69 8.92 -0.06
CA ALA A 37 9.26 9.65 -1.19
C ALA A 37 10.32 8.74 -1.83
N ALA A 38 10.09 8.31 -3.07
CA ALA A 38 11.00 7.49 -3.83
C ALA A 38 12.13 8.33 -4.45
N GLU A 39 13.22 7.68 -4.86
CA GLU A 39 14.41 8.35 -5.41
C GLU A 39 14.15 9.00 -6.77
N ASP A 40 13.17 8.49 -7.52
CA ASP A 40 12.71 9.04 -8.81
C ASP A 40 11.80 10.27 -8.66
N GLY A 41 11.56 10.73 -7.44
CA GLY A 41 10.67 11.85 -7.13
C GLY A 41 9.19 11.48 -6.99
N ALA A 42 8.84 10.19 -7.08
CA ALA A 42 7.48 9.74 -6.84
C ALA A 42 7.13 9.70 -5.34
N VAL A 43 5.82 9.72 -5.05
CA VAL A 43 5.28 9.46 -3.70
C VAL A 43 4.50 8.16 -3.74
N GLU A 44 4.97 7.18 -2.99
CA GLU A 44 4.37 5.84 -2.90
C GLU A 44 3.52 5.74 -1.63
N PHE A 45 2.35 5.11 -1.76
CA PHE A 45 1.47 4.79 -0.64
C PHE A 45 1.28 3.29 -0.56
N SER A 46 1.51 2.72 0.63
CA SER A 46 1.38 1.29 0.87
C SER A 46 0.66 1.02 2.19
N ALA A 47 -0.17 -0.02 2.22
CA ALA A 47 -0.82 -0.51 3.43
C ALA A 47 -1.00 -2.03 3.34
N THR A 48 -1.16 -2.71 4.47
CA THR A 48 -1.27 -4.17 4.52
C THR A 48 -2.15 -4.61 5.67
N ASP A 49 -2.92 -5.68 5.43
CA ASP A 49 -3.68 -6.43 6.42
C ASP A 49 -2.98 -7.73 6.85
N LEU A 50 -1.79 -8.02 6.27
CA LEU A 50 -1.01 -9.24 6.46
C LEU A 50 -1.69 -10.55 6.01
N GLU A 51 -2.91 -10.49 5.47
CA GLU A 51 -3.69 -11.66 5.05
C GLU A 51 -3.25 -12.15 3.67
N LEU A 52 -3.04 -11.22 2.73
CA LEU A 52 -2.63 -11.54 1.36
C LEU A 52 -1.10 -11.69 1.24
N ASN A 53 -0.59 -12.90 1.49
CA ASN A 53 0.73 -13.34 1.05
C ASN A 53 0.59 -14.16 -0.26
N LEU A 54 0.81 -13.49 -1.39
CA LEU A 54 0.94 -14.16 -2.69
C LEU A 54 2.39 -14.63 -2.87
N ASP A 55 2.73 -15.80 -2.33
CA ASP A 55 3.93 -16.53 -2.72
C ASP A 55 3.75 -17.05 -4.14
N LYS A 56 4.04 -16.22 -5.15
CA LYS A 56 4.26 -16.70 -6.52
C LYS A 56 5.60 -17.42 -6.57
N ASN A 57 5.64 -18.64 -6.06
CA ASN A 57 6.68 -19.58 -6.43
C ASN A 57 6.35 -20.14 -7.82
N ARG A 58 6.63 -19.36 -8.86
CA ARG A 58 6.50 -19.81 -10.24
C ARG A 58 7.80 -20.51 -10.62
N SER A 59 7.92 -21.78 -10.26
CA SER A 59 8.80 -22.71 -10.96
C SER A 59 8.21 -22.94 -12.36
N ALA A 60 8.45 -22.00 -13.27
CA ALA A 60 8.38 -22.31 -14.69
C ALA A 60 9.55 -23.26 -14.98
N GLY A 61 9.24 -24.55 -14.99
CA GLY A 61 10.20 -25.59 -15.28
C GLY A 61 10.76 -25.48 -16.70
N LYS A 62 12.05 -25.83 -16.77
CA LYS A 62 12.77 -26.50 -17.86
C LYS A 62 12.54 -25.98 -19.29
N ASP A 63 13.59 -25.33 -19.79
CA ASP A 63 14.07 -25.50 -21.16
C ASP A 63 14.43 -26.98 -21.45
#